data_AF-A0A350T045-F1
#
_entry.id   AF-A0A350T045-F1
#
_cell.length_a   1.000
_cell.length_b   1.000
_cell.length_c   1.000
_cell.angle_alpha   90.00
_cell.angle_beta   90.00
_cell.angle_gamma   90.00
#
_symmetry.space_group_name_H-M   'P 1'
#
loop_
_entity.id
_entity.type
_entity.pdbx_description
1 polymer ?
#
loop_
_entity_poly.entity_id
_entity_poly.type
_entity_poly.pdbx_seq_one_letter_code
_entity_poly.pdbx_strand_id
1 'polypeptide(L)'
;GIAAYGLAQEWWHLFPAIVLLAAGNIAFPAISKVVADSSDDRTRTRAFTLIYTVGPSVATLLSPSLGGVLADTVSLRSIFFAGAVGQLVAVLFFSRLRPVESSDAAQSGGSYRAALAYRPVALLTGFFLLMLLVLTTGFTLVPNFLRDVHGIGFGTIGQFGSVSAAGSVILGIIIAKVGVFGRPMNALLLTVALSAVALALFATGTAIIWFALAYFTRGAYLVAWS
;
A
#
# COMPACT_ATOMS: atom_id res chain seq x y z
N GLY A 1 -5.94 16.31 6.53
CA GLY A 1 -4.81 15.71 5.79
C GLY A 1 -5.01 15.85 4.30
N ILE A 2 -5.73 14.93 3.66
CA ILE A 2 -5.82 14.80 2.18
C ILE A 2 -6.27 16.11 1.49
N ALA A 3 -7.33 16.78 1.95
CA ALA A 3 -7.78 18.04 1.34
C ALA A 3 -6.73 19.16 1.35
N ALA A 4 -5.82 19.17 2.34
CA ALA A 4 -4.77 20.16 2.43
C ALA A 4 -3.73 20.01 1.30
N TYR A 5 -3.52 18.80 0.77
CA TYR A 5 -2.71 18.60 -0.43
C TYR A 5 -3.32 19.26 -1.67
N GLY A 6 -4.66 19.20 -1.82
CA GLY A 6 -5.37 19.84 -2.94
C GLY A 6 -5.33 21.37 -2.87
N LEU A 7 -5.26 21.93 -1.67
CA LEU A 7 -5.19 23.38 -1.40
C LEU A 7 -3.76 23.93 -1.40
N ALA A 8 -2.74 23.06 -1.44
CA ALA A 8 -1.34 23.48 -1.42
C ALA A 8 -1.00 24.32 -2.68
N GLN A 9 -0.52 25.54 -2.43
CA GLN A 9 -0.02 26.44 -3.47
C GLN A 9 1.49 26.37 -3.56
N GLU A 10 2.15 26.29 -2.41
CA GLU A 10 3.59 26.14 -2.30
C GLU A 10 3.97 24.77 -1.72
N TRP A 11 5.16 24.28 -2.06
CA TRP A 11 5.63 22.95 -1.63
C TRP A 11 5.74 22.83 -0.10
N TRP A 12 6.02 23.92 0.61
CA TRP A 12 6.13 23.90 2.07
C TRP A 12 4.77 23.76 2.79
N HIS A 13 3.64 24.06 2.11
CA HIS A 13 2.30 23.74 2.62
C HIS A 13 2.08 22.21 2.77
N LEU A 14 2.92 21.39 2.12
CA LEU A 14 2.81 19.94 2.20
C LEU A 14 3.29 19.40 3.56
N PHE A 15 4.19 20.09 4.27
CA PHE A 15 4.66 19.64 5.59
C PHE A 15 3.52 19.44 6.61
N PRO A 16 2.65 20.44 6.88
CA PRO A 16 1.53 20.22 7.79
C PRO A 16 0.54 19.18 7.24
N ALA A 17 0.36 19.10 5.92
CA ALA A 17 -0.50 18.09 5.30
C ALA A 17 0.01 16.65 5.55
N ILE A 18 1.33 16.44 5.45
CA ILE A 18 2.02 15.17 5.76
C ILE A 18 1.80 14.80 7.22
N VAL A 19 2.03 15.74 8.15
CA VAL A 19 1.86 15.49 9.59
C VAL A 19 0.42 15.10 9.91
N LEU A 20 -0.57 15.81 9.35
CA LEU A 20 -1.99 15.49 9.54
C LEU A 20 -2.36 14.12 8.95
N LEU A 21 -1.76 13.74 7.82
CA LEU A 21 -1.98 12.43 7.21
C LEU A 21 -1.37 11.32 8.08
N ALA A 22 -0.13 11.51 8.54
CA ALA A 22 0.60 10.56 9.38
C ALA A 22 -0.09 10.36 10.75
N ALA A 23 -0.60 11.43 11.37
CA ALA A 23 -1.37 11.33 12.61
C ALA A 23 -2.65 10.48 12.43
N GLY A 24 -3.26 10.52 11.24
CA GLY A 24 -4.41 9.69 10.91
C GLY A 24 -4.13 8.18 10.95
N ASN A 25 -2.87 7.76 10.78
CA ASN A 25 -2.51 6.33 10.84
C ASN A 25 -2.69 5.71 12.22
N ILE A 26 -2.81 6.51 13.29
CA ILE A 26 -3.15 6.04 14.64
C ILE A 26 -4.51 5.31 14.66
N ALA A 27 -5.38 5.57 13.67
CA ALA A 27 -6.64 4.86 13.53
C ALA A 27 -6.46 3.36 13.24
N PHE A 28 -5.35 2.90 12.64
CA PHE A 28 -5.17 1.50 12.26
C PHE A 28 -5.27 0.54 13.45
N PRO A 29 -4.49 0.70 14.54
CA PRO A 29 -4.63 -0.12 15.74
C PRO A 29 -6.02 -0.04 16.38
N ALA A 30 -6.64 1.15 16.38
CA ALA A 30 -7.97 1.33 16.93
C ALA A 30 -9.03 0.55 16.14
N ILE A 31 -8.96 0.58 14.80
CA ILE A 31 -9.83 -0.20 13.91
C ILE A 31 -9.60 -1.70 14.14
N SER A 32 -8.34 -2.15 14.19
CA SER A 32 -8.02 -3.56 14.47
C SER A 32 -8.63 -4.04 15.79
N LYS A 33 -8.56 -3.20 16.83
CA LYS A 33 -9.15 -3.49 18.14
C LYS A 33 -10.67 -3.58 18.06
N VAL A 34 -11.34 -2.59 17.46
CA VAL A 34 -12.80 -2.62 17.30
C VAL A 34 -13.25 -3.88 16.56
N VAL A 35 -12.56 -4.27 15.49
CA VAL A 35 -12.86 -5.50 14.74
C VAL A 35 -12.65 -6.74 15.59
N ALA A 36 -11.57 -6.77 16.39
CA ALA A 36 -11.30 -7.89 17.28
C ALA A 36 -12.37 -8.01 18.37
N ASP A 37 -12.77 -6.90 18.99
CA ASP A 37 -13.75 -6.85 20.09
C ASP A 37 -15.18 -7.11 19.59
N SER A 38 -15.49 -6.77 18.33
CA SER A 38 -16.82 -6.96 17.74
C SER A 38 -17.03 -8.32 17.04
N SER A 39 -16.01 -9.18 16.99
CA SER A 39 -16.06 -10.44 16.24
C SER A 39 -15.81 -11.64 17.15
N ASP A 40 -16.70 -12.64 17.09
CA ASP A 40 -16.45 -13.94 17.72
C ASP A 40 -15.29 -14.68 17.01
N ASP A 41 -14.63 -15.60 17.71
CA ASP A 41 -13.46 -16.35 17.19
C ASP A 41 -13.74 -17.05 15.84
N ARG A 42 -14.97 -17.52 15.60
CA ARG A 42 -15.36 -18.13 14.31
C ARG A 42 -15.48 -17.13 13.16
N THR A 43 -15.78 -15.87 13.46
CA THR A 43 -15.98 -14.79 12.46
C THR A 43 -14.80 -13.84 12.35
N ARG A 44 -13.90 -13.81 13.36
CA ARG A 44 -12.77 -12.90 13.44
C ARG A 44 -11.87 -13.02 12.20
N THR A 45 -11.47 -14.23 11.81
CA THR A 45 -10.66 -14.44 10.60
C THR A 45 -11.33 -13.85 9.36
N ARG A 46 -12.63 -14.10 9.17
CA ARG A 46 -13.39 -13.57 8.02
C ARG A 46 -13.48 -12.04 8.05
N ALA A 47 -13.69 -11.44 9.22
CA ALA A 47 -13.77 -9.99 9.39
C ALA A 47 -12.43 -9.33 9.05
N PHE A 48 -11.31 -9.86 9.57
CA PHE A 48 -9.97 -9.38 9.24
C PHE A 48 -9.66 -9.54 7.75
N THR A 49 -10.02 -10.67 7.11
CA THR A 49 -9.84 -10.85 5.66
C THR A 49 -10.64 -9.83 4.85
N LEU A 50 -11.89 -9.55 5.20
CA LEU A 50 -12.70 -8.56 4.47
C LEU A 50 -12.11 -7.15 4.58
N ILE A 51 -11.67 -6.76 5.78
CA ILE A 51 -11.22 -5.40 6.09
C ILE A 51 -9.80 -5.14 5.60
N TYR A 52 -8.87 -6.08 5.80
CA TYR A 52 -7.45 -5.88 5.50
C TYR A 52 -7.02 -6.47 4.16
N THR A 53 -7.81 -7.36 3.57
CA THR A 53 -7.47 -7.96 2.27
C THR A 53 -8.45 -7.49 1.20
N VAL A 54 -9.73 -7.85 1.30
CA VAL A 54 -10.69 -7.66 0.20
C VAL A 54 -10.93 -6.18 -0.11
N GLY A 55 -11.25 -5.36 0.90
CA GLY A 55 -11.50 -3.92 0.71
C GLY A 55 -10.32 -3.19 0.07
N PRO A 56 -9.11 -3.28 0.66
CA PRO A 56 -7.90 -2.70 0.08
C PRO A 56 -7.59 -3.21 -1.32
N SER A 57 -7.76 -4.51 -1.63
CA SER A 57 -7.53 -5.05 -2.97
C SER A 57 -8.46 -4.45 -4.03
N VAL A 58 -9.75 -4.25 -3.70
CA VAL A 58 -10.68 -3.60 -4.62
C VAL A 58 -10.27 -2.13 -4.84
N ALA A 59 -9.90 -1.44 -3.76
CA ALA A 59 -9.44 -0.06 -3.83
C ALA A 59 -8.16 0.08 -4.68
N THR A 60 -7.17 -0.78 -4.49
CA THR A 60 -5.91 -0.73 -5.26
C THR A 60 -6.08 -1.11 -6.73
N LEU A 61 -7.10 -1.88 -7.08
CA LEU A 61 -7.44 -2.20 -8.47
C LEU A 61 -8.06 -0.99 -9.20
N LEU A 62 -9.00 -0.30 -8.55
CA LEU A 62 -9.81 0.76 -9.17
C LEU A 62 -9.19 2.16 -9.03
N SER A 63 -8.59 2.46 -7.88
CA SER A 63 -8.13 3.83 -7.56
C SER A 63 -7.05 4.37 -8.49
N PRO A 64 -6.03 3.61 -8.98
CA PRO A 64 -5.01 4.18 -9.85
C PRO A 64 -5.58 4.59 -11.21
N SER A 65 -6.46 3.76 -11.78
CA SER A 65 -7.11 4.05 -13.06
C SER A 65 -8.05 5.25 -12.96
N LEU A 66 -8.93 5.27 -11.96
CA LEU A 66 -9.83 6.40 -11.73
C LEU A 66 -9.06 7.68 -11.41
N GLY A 67 -8.03 7.59 -10.58
CA GLY A 67 -7.15 8.70 -10.22
C GLY A 67 -6.38 9.25 -11.41
N GLY A 68 -5.84 8.38 -12.28
CA GLY A 68 -5.12 8.78 -13.49
C GLY A 68 -6.01 9.49 -14.50
N VAL A 69 -7.21 8.96 -14.76
CA VAL A 69 -8.20 9.62 -15.65
C VAL A 69 -8.60 10.98 -15.10
N LEU A 70 -8.85 11.07 -13.80
CA LEU A 70 -9.21 12.32 -13.14
C LEU A 70 -8.04 13.35 -13.17
N ALA A 71 -6.80 12.86 -13.06
CA ALA A 71 -5.60 13.68 -13.18
C ALA A 71 -5.45 14.32 -14.56
N ASP A 72 -5.67 13.53 -15.62
CA ASP A 72 -5.52 13.96 -17.01
C ASP A 72 -6.66 14.86 -17.48
N THR A 73 -7.89 14.58 -17.06
CA THR A 73 -9.09 15.29 -17.56
C THR A 73 -9.40 16.56 -16.79
N VAL A 74 -9.13 16.59 -15.48
CA VAL A 74 -9.48 17.74 -14.63
C VAL A 74 -8.22 18.41 -14.10
N SER A 75 -7.46 17.72 -13.25
CA SER A 75 -6.14 18.15 -12.75
C SER A 75 -5.63 17.16 -11.70
N LEU A 76 -4.33 17.18 -11.44
CA LEU A 76 -3.73 16.43 -10.33
C LEU A 76 -4.34 16.81 -8.95
N ARG A 77 -4.76 18.06 -8.77
CA ARG A 77 -5.38 18.54 -7.51
C ARG A 77 -6.72 17.87 -7.22
N SER A 78 -7.49 17.59 -8.26
CA SER A 78 -8.83 17.00 -8.12
C SER A 78 -8.82 15.61 -7.46
N ILE A 79 -7.72 14.86 -7.60
CA ILE A 79 -7.53 13.55 -6.94
C ILE A 79 -7.59 13.70 -5.41
N PHE A 80 -6.96 14.74 -4.87
CA PHE A 80 -6.96 14.98 -3.42
C PHE A 80 -8.35 15.37 -2.91
N PHE A 81 -9.13 16.14 -3.68
CA PHE A 81 -10.50 16.46 -3.30
C PHE A 81 -11.41 15.23 -3.37
N ALA A 82 -11.28 14.40 -4.41
CA ALA A 82 -12.00 13.12 -4.48
C ALA A 82 -11.66 12.20 -3.31
N GLY A 83 -10.37 12.10 -2.96
CA GLY A 83 -9.93 11.36 -1.78
C GLY A 83 -10.45 11.94 -0.47
N ALA A 84 -10.53 13.26 -0.34
CA ALA A 84 -11.11 13.92 0.83
C ALA A 84 -12.60 13.64 0.99
N VAL A 85 -13.37 13.62 -0.11
CA VAL A 85 -14.79 13.23 -0.09
C VAL A 85 -14.93 11.75 0.33
N GLY A 86 -14.11 10.86 -0.24
CA GLY A 86 -14.10 9.45 0.16
C GLY A 86 -13.78 9.25 1.65
N GLN A 87 -12.80 9.99 2.17
CA GLN A 87 -12.45 9.98 3.59
C GLN A 87 -13.60 10.51 4.46
N LEU A 88 -14.30 11.57 4.03
CA LEU A 88 -15.45 12.11 4.74
C LEU A 88 -16.58 11.09 4.81
N VAL A 89 -16.87 10.40 3.70
CA VAL A 89 -17.84 9.30 3.65
C VAL A 89 -17.44 8.19 4.64
N ALA A 90 -16.16 7.79 4.65
CA ALA A 90 -15.68 6.80 5.61
C ALA A 90 -15.88 7.26 7.06
N VAL A 91 -15.55 8.52 7.39
CA VAL A 91 -15.79 9.10 8.72
C VAL A 91 -17.28 9.05 9.08
N LEU A 92 -18.18 9.36 8.15
CA LEU A 92 -19.62 9.25 8.37
C LEU A 92 -20.04 7.81 8.68
N PHE A 93 -19.53 6.80 7.96
CA PHE A 93 -19.78 5.40 8.29
C PHE A 93 -19.24 5.02 9.68
N PHE A 94 -18.00 5.40 9.99
CA PHE A 94 -17.39 5.13 11.30
C PHE A 94 -18.13 5.82 12.45
N SER A 95 -18.67 7.03 12.24
CA SER A 95 -19.47 7.74 13.26
C SER A 95 -20.77 7.03 13.63
N ARG A 96 -21.22 6.07 12.82
CA ARG A 96 -22.41 5.25 13.09
C ARG A 96 -22.09 3.96 13.82
N LEU A 97 -20.81 3.60 13.96
CA LEU A 97 -20.38 2.44 14.74
C LEU A 97 -20.42 2.79 16.22
N ARG A 98 -21.01 1.90 17.03
CA ARG A 98 -20.99 2.04 18.49
C ARG A 98 -19.66 1.50 19.02
N PRO A 99 -18.94 2.25 19.87
CA PRO A 99 -17.78 1.71 20.57
C PRO A 99 -18.20 0.48 21.38
N VAL A 100 -17.51 -0.64 21.19
CA VAL A 100 -17.57 -1.75 22.14
C VAL A 100 -16.70 -1.34 23.33
N GLU A 101 -17.28 -1.31 24.54
CA GLU A 101 -16.50 -1.06 25.75
C GLU A 101 -15.47 -2.19 25.91
N SER A 102 -14.20 -1.86 25.75
CA SER A 102 -13.13 -2.83 25.90
C SER A 102 -12.85 -3.08 27.38
N SER A 103 -12.90 -4.33 27.81
CA SER A 103 -12.33 -4.78 29.09
C SER A 103 -10.85 -4.39 29.18
N ASP A 104 -10.45 -3.85 30.34
CA ASP A 104 -9.12 -3.31 30.65
C ASP A 104 -7.98 -4.05 29.96
N ALA A 105 -7.30 -3.36 29.04
CA ALA A 105 -6.12 -3.87 28.39
C ALA A 105 -4.96 -3.86 29.41
N ALA A 106 -4.63 -5.03 29.94
CA ALA A 106 -3.38 -5.26 30.65
C ALA A 106 -2.23 -4.77 29.76
N GLN A 107 -1.59 -3.66 30.15
CA GLN A 107 -0.39 -3.16 29.49
C GLN A 107 0.72 -4.19 29.70
N SER A 108 0.90 -5.08 28.73
CA SER A 108 2.10 -5.92 28.70
C SER A 108 3.28 -5.01 28.37
N GLY A 109 4.14 -4.78 29.36
CA GLY A 109 5.36 -3.98 29.28
C GLY A 109 6.43 -4.61 28.41
N GLY A 110 6.14 -4.83 27.12
CA GLY A 110 7.11 -5.30 26.14
C GLY A 110 8.14 -4.21 25.83
N SER A 111 9.41 -4.47 26.13
CA SER A 111 10.50 -3.55 25.79
C SER A 111 10.99 -3.80 24.36
N TYR A 112 10.82 -2.83 23.46
CA TYR A 112 11.37 -2.87 22.10
C TYR A 112 12.88 -3.12 22.08
N ARG A 113 13.61 -2.62 23.10
CA ARG A 113 15.05 -2.87 23.24
C ARG A 113 15.36 -4.35 23.50
N ALA A 114 14.53 -5.02 24.29
CA ALA A 114 14.68 -6.46 24.54
C ALA A 114 14.37 -7.28 23.28
N ALA A 115 13.39 -6.87 22.48
CA ALA A 115 13.08 -7.50 21.20
C ALA A 115 14.25 -7.37 20.19
N LEU A 116 14.84 -6.19 20.06
CA LEU A 116 15.98 -5.95 19.17
C LEU A 116 17.31 -6.56 19.66
N ALA A 117 17.41 -6.91 20.95
CA ALA A 117 18.56 -7.65 21.47
C ALA A 117 18.59 -9.12 20.97
N TYR A 118 17.44 -9.66 20.55
CA TYR A 118 17.37 -11.00 19.98
C TYR A 118 17.79 -10.99 18.50
N ARG A 119 18.94 -11.64 18.22
CA ARG A 119 19.61 -11.57 16.90
C ARG A 119 18.72 -11.93 15.70
N PRO A 120 17.87 -12.98 15.73
CA PRO A 120 16.96 -13.26 14.63
C PRO A 120 15.94 -12.13 14.37
N VAL A 121 15.42 -11.50 15.44
CA VAL A 121 14.50 -10.35 15.32
C VAL A 121 15.23 -9.13 14.78
N ALA A 122 16.45 -8.85 15.25
CA ALA A 122 17.26 -7.76 14.73
C ALA A 122 17.57 -7.93 13.22
N LEU A 123 17.94 -9.15 12.81
CA LEU A 123 18.21 -9.48 11.40
C LEU A 123 16.96 -9.33 10.52
N LEU A 124 15.81 -9.86 10.97
CA LEU A 124 14.55 -9.69 10.25
C LEU A 124 14.15 -8.21 10.18
N THR A 125 14.28 -7.47 11.27
CA THR A 125 13.96 -6.04 11.31
C THR A 125 14.85 -5.25 10.33
N GLY A 126 16.16 -5.47 10.37
CA GLY A 126 17.11 -4.83 9.45
C GLY A 126 16.84 -5.21 7.99
N PHE A 127 16.51 -6.48 7.73
CA PHE A 127 16.12 -6.95 6.41
C PHE A 127 14.85 -6.26 5.90
N PHE A 128 13.77 -6.23 6.69
CA PHE A 128 12.52 -5.56 6.31
C PHE A 128 12.71 -4.06 6.13
N LEU A 129 13.53 -3.42 6.97
CA LEU A 129 13.86 -2.00 6.84
C LEU A 129 14.58 -1.74 5.51
N LEU A 130 15.61 -2.52 5.19
CA LEU A 130 16.36 -2.34 3.95
C LEU A 130 15.48 -2.64 2.73
N MET A 131 14.70 -3.72 2.79
CA MET A 131 13.75 -4.09 1.75
C MET A 131 12.75 -2.96 1.50
N LEU A 132 12.12 -2.44 2.56
CA LEU A 132 11.21 -1.31 2.45
C LEU A 132 11.91 -0.09 1.87
N LEU A 133 13.04 0.32 2.42
CA LEU A 133 13.76 1.51 1.98
C LEU A 133 14.10 1.45 0.48
N VAL A 134 14.64 0.34 0.00
CA VAL A 134 15.02 0.18 -1.41
C VAL A 134 13.77 0.16 -2.29
N LEU A 135 12.78 -0.65 -1.94
CA LEU A 135 11.59 -0.85 -2.78
C LEU A 135 10.70 0.39 -2.80
N THR A 136 10.45 1.03 -1.66
CA THR A 136 9.61 2.23 -1.62
C THR A 136 10.29 3.39 -2.32
N THR A 137 11.61 3.59 -2.17
CA THR A 137 12.31 4.71 -2.82
C THR A 137 12.26 4.59 -4.34
N GLY A 138 12.61 3.42 -4.87
CA GLY A 138 12.57 3.18 -6.32
C GLY A 138 11.16 3.38 -6.87
N PHE A 139 10.17 2.68 -6.32
CA PHE A 139 8.81 2.71 -6.84
C PHE A 139 8.05 4.03 -6.63
N THR A 140 8.42 4.82 -5.63
CA THR A 140 7.83 6.16 -5.41
C THR A 140 8.24 7.12 -6.52
N LEU A 141 9.42 6.96 -7.09
CA LEU A 141 9.95 7.83 -8.14
C LEU A 141 9.57 7.40 -9.57
N VAL A 142 9.14 6.14 -9.77
CA VAL A 142 8.78 5.60 -11.09
C VAL A 142 7.73 6.46 -11.82
N PRO A 143 6.61 6.89 -11.22
CA PRO A 143 5.64 7.75 -11.90
C PRO A 143 6.24 9.06 -12.42
N ASN A 144 7.09 9.71 -11.62
CA ASN A 144 7.78 10.95 -12.01
C ASN A 144 8.80 10.68 -13.11
N PHE A 145 9.59 9.60 -12.99
CA PHE A 145 10.54 9.19 -14.03
C PHE A 145 9.86 8.94 -15.39
N LEU A 146 8.74 8.21 -15.40
CA LEU A 146 7.99 7.95 -16.63
C LEU A 146 7.37 9.21 -17.22
N ARG A 147 6.95 10.16 -16.38
CA ARG A 147 6.42 11.43 -16.84
C ARG A 147 7.50 12.36 -17.38
N ASP A 148 8.56 12.56 -16.62
CA ASP A 148 9.57 13.59 -16.88
C ASP A 148 10.59 13.15 -17.92
N VAL A 149 10.94 11.85 -17.98
CA VAL A 149 11.92 11.31 -18.94
C VAL A 149 11.23 10.75 -20.19
N HIS A 150 10.10 10.07 -20.02
CA HIS A 150 9.40 9.38 -21.12
C HIS A 150 8.13 10.09 -21.61
N GLY A 151 7.77 11.23 -21.01
CA GLY A 151 6.61 12.01 -21.43
C GLY A 151 5.26 11.32 -21.24
N ILE A 152 5.19 10.28 -20.40
CA ILE A 152 3.98 9.48 -20.23
C ILE A 152 2.95 10.26 -19.40
N GLY A 153 1.72 10.36 -19.91
CA GLY A 153 0.59 11.00 -19.23
C GLY A 153 0.14 10.28 -17.95
N PHE A 154 -0.59 10.97 -17.07
CA PHE A 154 -1.00 10.41 -15.79
C PHE A 154 -2.04 9.31 -15.94
N GLY A 155 -2.88 9.35 -16.97
CA GLY A 155 -3.86 8.33 -17.28
C GLY A 155 -3.21 6.99 -17.59
N THR A 156 -2.18 6.98 -18.45
CA THR A 156 -1.40 5.78 -18.76
C THR A 156 -0.64 5.26 -17.52
N ILE A 157 -0.07 6.17 -16.71
CA ILE A 157 0.55 5.80 -15.42
C ILE A 157 -0.49 5.19 -14.46
N GLY A 158 -1.72 5.70 -14.45
CA GLY A 158 -2.83 5.14 -13.70
C GLY A 158 -3.22 3.74 -14.17
N GLN A 159 -3.30 3.52 -15.48
CA GLN A 159 -3.55 2.20 -16.08
C GLN A 159 -2.45 1.20 -15.71
N PHE A 160 -1.19 1.62 -15.67
CA PHE A 160 -0.10 0.79 -15.18
C PHE A 160 -0.29 0.35 -13.71
N GLY A 161 -0.90 1.19 -12.88
CA GLY A 161 -1.32 0.79 -11.53
C GLY A 161 -2.28 -0.41 -11.55
N SER A 162 -3.25 -0.43 -12.44
CA SER A 162 -4.16 -1.59 -12.61
C SER A 162 -3.45 -2.82 -13.20
N VAL A 163 -2.48 -2.63 -14.10
CA VAL A 163 -1.60 -3.72 -14.56
C VAL A 163 -0.81 -4.33 -13.39
N SER A 164 -0.37 -3.49 -12.45
CA SER A 164 0.29 -3.96 -11.22
C SER A 164 -0.65 -4.77 -10.31
N ALA A 165 -1.90 -4.32 -10.17
CA ALA A 165 -2.91 -5.08 -9.44
C ALA A 165 -3.23 -6.44 -10.11
N ALA A 166 -3.33 -6.48 -11.44
CA ALA A 166 -3.50 -7.74 -12.19
C ALA A 166 -2.29 -8.67 -12.00
N GLY A 167 -1.07 -8.12 -12.05
CA GLY A 167 0.17 -8.85 -11.76
C GLY A 167 0.18 -9.43 -10.36
N SER A 168 -0.28 -8.68 -9.35
CA SER A 168 -0.43 -9.17 -7.98
C SER A 168 -1.34 -10.40 -7.90
N VAL A 169 -2.52 -10.36 -8.53
CA VAL A 169 -3.46 -11.48 -8.53
C VAL A 169 -2.86 -12.71 -9.21
N ILE A 170 -2.30 -12.55 -10.39
CA ILE A 170 -1.76 -13.67 -11.18
C ILE A 170 -0.54 -14.29 -10.49
N LEU A 171 0.41 -13.47 -10.04
CA LEU A 171 1.62 -13.93 -9.37
C LEU A 171 1.30 -14.53 -8.00
N GLY A 172 0.31 -13.99 -7.28
CA GLY A 172 -0.19 -14.57 -6.03
C GLY A 172 -0.76 -15.97 -6.22
N ILE A 173 -1.56 -16.20 -7.27
CA ILE A 173 -2.06 -17.54 -7.59
C ILE A 173 -0.92 -18.51 -7.95
N ILE A 174 0.08 -18.05 -8.70
CA ILE A 174 1.25 -18.88 -9.06
C ILE A 174 2.02 -19.26 -7.79
N ILE A 175 2.31 -18.30 -6.92
CA ILE A 175 3.00 -18.52 -5.64
C ILE A 175 2.22 -19.52 -4.78
N ALA A 176 0.90 -19.39 -4.71
CA ALA A 176 0.05 -20.29 -3.93
C ALA A 176 0.01 -21.73 -4.49
N LYS A 177 0.12 -21.90 -5.81
CA LYS A 177 0.04 -23.22 -6.47
C LYS A 177 1.38 -23.96 -6.56
N VAL A 178 2.50 -23.24 -6.47
CA VAL A 178 3.84 -23.83 -6.64
C VAL A 178 4.44 -24.13 -5.27
N GLY A 179 4.57 -25.42 -4.94
CA GLY A 179 4.99 -25.89 -3.60
C GLY A 179 6.36 -25.37 -3.12
N VAL A 180 7.26 -24.98 -4.03
CA VAL A 180 8.56 -24.37 -3.68
C VAL A 180 8.39 -23.01 -2.99
N PHE A 181 7.34 -22.26 -3.32
CA PHE A 181 7.02 -20.96 -2.73
C PHE A 181 6.07 -21.05 -1.53
N GLY A 182 5.65 -22.26 -1.13
CA GLY A 182 4.89 -22.46 0.11
C GLY A 182 5.69 -22.14 1.39
N ARG A 183 7.03 -22.03 1.29
CA ARG A 183 7.88 -21.51 2.36
C ARG A 183 7.93 -19.98 2.30
N PRO A 184 7.59 -19.26 3.39
CA PRO A 184 7.49 -17.80 3.37
C PRO A 184 8.79 -17.11 2.95
N MET A 185 9.94 -17.67 3.32
CA MET A 185 11.25 -17.13 2.92
C MET A 185 11.50 -17.21 1.40
N ASN A 186 11.02 -18.26 0.73
CA ASN A 186 11.18 -18.43 -0.71
C ASN A 186 10.27 -17.48 -1.50
N ALA A 187 9.02 -17.30 -1.04
CA ALA A 187 8.09 -16.33 -1.61
C ALA A 187 8.62 -14.89 -1.47
N LEU A 188 9.22 -14.59 -0.32
CA LEU A 188 9.86 -13.30 -0.05
C LEU A 188 11.06 -13.06 -0.97
N LEU A 189 11.96 -14.04 -1.13
CA LEU A 189 13.09 -13.96 -2.05
C LEU A 189 12.64 -13.74 -3.51
N LEU A 190 11.62 -14.48 -3.95
CA LEU A 190 11.03 -14.29 -5.28
C LEU A 190 10.51 -12.87 -5.46
N THR A 191 9.81 -12.34 -4.46
CA THR A 191 9.24 -10.99 -4.52
C THR A 191 10.31 -9.90 -4.61
N VAL A 192 11.40 -10.04 -3.84
CA VAL A 192 12.55 -9.13 -3.91
C VAL A 192 13.22 -9.22 -5.27
N ALA A 193 13.42 -10.44 -5.80
CA ALA A 193 14.02 -10.65 -7.12
C ALA A 193 13.17 -10.04 -8.25
N LEU A 194 11.85 -10.29 -8.25
CA LEU A 194 10.93 -9.71 -9.23
C LEU A 194 10.87 -8.18 -9.14
N SER A 195 10.99 -7.62 -7.93
CA SER A 195 11.04 -6.17 -7.75
C SER A 195 12.34 -5.57 -8.30
N ALA A 196 13.48 -6.24 -8.14
CA ALA A 196 14.74 -5.83 -8.76
C ALA A 196 14.67 -5.89 -10.28
N VAL A 197 14.06 -6.94 -10.85
CA VAL A 197 13.79 -7.04 -12.29
C VAL A 197 12.89 -5.90 -12.76
N ALA A 198 11.82 -5.56 -12.02
CA ALA A 198 10.95 -4.44 -12.35
C ALA A 198 11.72 -3.12 -12.44
N LEU A 199 12.59 -2.83 -11.46
CA LEU A 199 13.43 -1.62 -11.48
C LEU A 199 14.42 -1.63 -12.65
N ALA A 200 15.03 -2.77 -12.97
CA ALA A 200 15.92 -2.90 -14.13
C ALA A 200 15.18 -2.67 -15.47
N LEU A 201 13.95 -3.15 -15.59
CA LEU A 201 13.09 -2.92 -16.74
C LEU A 201 12.70 -1.43 -16.86
N PHE A 202 12.44 -0.74 -15.76
CA PHE A 202 12.21 0.71 -15.80
C PHE A 202 13.46 1.48 -16.23
N ALA A 203 14.65 1.06 -15.79
CA ALA A 203 15.90 1.75 -16.10
C ALA A 203 16.36 1.55 -17.56
N THR A 204 16.09 0.39 -18.15
CA THR A 204 16.57 0.03 -19.50
C THR A 204 15.49 0.05 -20.58
N GLY A 205 14.22 0.02 -20.18
CA GLY A 205 13.08 0.00 -21.09
C GLY A 205 12.91 1.33 -21.82
N THR A 206 12.73 1.27 -23.14
CA THR A 206 12.47 2.45 -24.00
C THR A 206 11.05 2.48 -24.57
N ALA A 207 10.28 1.40 -24.37
CA ALA A 207 8.96 1.22 -24.95
C ALA A 207 7.90 0.93 -23.88
N ILE A 208 6.65 1.30 -24.20
CA ILE A 208 5.51 1.19 -23.28
C ILE A 208 5.28 -0.24 -22.76
N ILE A 209 5.58 -1.26 -23.58
CA ILE A 209 5.43 -2.67 -23.22
C ILE A 209 6.40 -3.07 -22.09
N TRP A 210 7.60 -2.51 -22.06
CA TRP A 210 8.57 -2.76 -21.00
C TRP A 210 8.12 -2.17 -19.68
N PHE A 211 7.51 -0.98 -19.71
CA PHE A 211 6.92 -0.36 -18.52
C PHE A 211 5.70 -1.14 -18.03
N ALA A 212 4.84 -1.62 -18.94
CA ALA A 212 3.71 -2.47 -18.57
C ALA A 212 4.18 -3.77 -17.89
N LEU A 213 5.20 -4.43 -18.46
CA LEU A 213 5.81 -5.62 -17.90
C LEU A 213 6.45 -5.34 -16.53
N ALA A 214 7.13 -4.20 -16.38
CA ALA A 214 7.73 -3.78 -15.11
C ALA A 214 6.67 -3.50 -14.03
N TYR A 215 5.55 -2.89 -14.38
CA TYR A 215 4.42 -2.72 -13.45
C TYR A 215 3.74 -4.04 -13.10
N PHE A 216 3.64 -4.96 -14.06
CA PHE A 216 3.12 -6.30 -13.84
C PHE A 216 3.98 -7.08 -12.84
N THR A 217 5.30 -7.11 -13.05
CA THR A 217 6.24 -7.79 -12.13
C THR A 217 6.33 -7.11 -10.77
N ARG A 218 6.21 -5.77 -10.72
CA ARG A 218 6.02 -5.02 -9.46
C ARG A 218 4.81 -5.51 -8.67
N GLY A 219 3.77 -6.04 -9.31
CA GLY A 219 2.60 -6.61 -8.65
C GLY A 219 2.94 -7.69 -7.59
N ALA A 220 4.06 -8.41 -7.76
CA ALA A 220 4.56 -9.35 -6.75
C ALA A 220 4.82 -8.69 -5.39
N TYR A 221 5.26 -7.43 -5.37
CA TYR A 221 5.48 -6.68 -4.14
C TYR A 221 4.20 -6.63 -3.28
N LEU A 222 3.05 -6.42 -3.91
CA LEU A 222 1.75 -6.38 -3.20
C LEU A 222 1.38 -7.74 -2.61
N VAL A 223 1.83 -8.85 -3.22
CA VAL A 223 1.60 -10.22 -2.72
C VAL A 223 2.37 -10.49 -1.43
N ALA A 224 3.55 -9.89 -1.24
CA ALA A 224 4.29 -10.06 0.01
C ALA A 224 3.60 -9.44 1.23
N TRP A 225 2.57 -8.60 1.02
CA TRP A 225 1.78 -7.96 2.08
C TRP A 225 0.42 -8.62 2.32
N SER A 226 0.04 -9.62 1.52
CA SER A 226 -1.23 -10.35 1.61
C SER A 226 -1.04 -11.75 2.18
#